data_AF-A0A414PXQ3-F1
#
_entry.id   AF-A0A414PXQ3-F1
#
_cell.length_a   1.000
_cell.length_b   1.000
_cell.length_c   1.000
_cell.angle_alpha   90.00
_cell.angle_beta   90.00
_cell.angle_gamma   90.00
#
_symmetry.space_group_name_H-M   'P 1'
#
loop_
_entity.id
_entity.type
_entity.pdbx_description
1 polymer ?
#
loop_
_entity_poly.entity_id
_entity_poly.type
_entity_poly.pdbx_seq_one_letter_code
_entity_poly.pdbx_strand_id
1 'polypeptide(L)'
;MDRHSELQQHKTAAEYRQAADEHVRTLKDFWKDFLVSGLFVLASIVAIFACLAWFAANNRVSATGSTIAAKGPRFVLSGTQGGTAGKYDTQDNYASDSTSLAVNNLFNLNNMSTDGGLSPGSAGQLQLNVRPLCNDLHDITVEMTWEISVQTSVAGTGGTAADASKNEEIINSLKDLVRGHILVFQGKDASGFYSNPLVPTTTTVTQDGASVTVITQSFTIPKSSFYAADSNSTTETVTKTLYWIWPEQFKSYVRTGNAGYGGNLFANTGDEGGYTTLVGDINNNHARYFRADSTSVPGQAPSAVPPVGAGMSSADVETCASYYNNADEIIGKNVKYIRVRFTAKETDK
;
A
#
# COMPACT_ATOMS: atom_id res chain seq x y z
N MET A 1 -39.81 14.57 -29.13
CA MET A 1 -38.64 15.45 -28.87
C MET A 1 -38.53 15.60 -27.37
N ASP A 2 -37.57 14.85 -26.85
CA ASP A 2 -37.28 14.54 -25.46
C ASP A 2 -36.87 15.76 -24.62
N ARG A 3 -37.07 15.67 -23.30
CA ARG A 3 -36.13 16.12 -22.27
C ARG A 3 -36.56 15.54 -20.90
N HIS A 4 -36.12 14.33 -20.61
CA HIS A 4 -36.05 13.84 -19.23
C HIS A 4 -34.88 14.53 -18.53
N SER A 5 -35.17 15.57 -17.76
CA SER A 5 -34.26 16.10 -16.74
C SER A 5 -34.58 15.39 -15.43
N GLU A 6 -33.89 14.30 -15.14
CA GLU A 6 -33.90 13.73 -13.79
C GLU A 6 -33.21 14.71 -12.84
N LEU A 7 -33.98 15.19 -11.86
CA LEU A 7 -33.48 15.97 -10.74
C LEU A 7 -32.49 15.12 -9.95
N GLN A 8 -31.20 15.47 -10.05
CA GLN A 8 -30.18 14.97 -9.13
C GLN A 8 -30.63 15.28 -7.71
N GLN A 9 -30.98 14.22 -6.98
CA GLN A 9 -31.46 14.28 -5.61
C GLN A 9 -30.27 14.67 -4.72
N HIS A 10 -30.14 15.97 -4.45
CA HIS A 10 -29.15 16.52 -3.53
C HIS A 10 -29.42 15.97 -2.13
N LYS A 11 -28.51 15.12 -1.63
CA LYS A 11 -28.50 14.73 -0.21
C LYS A 11 -28.32 15.96 0.66
N THR A 12 -29.12 16.04 1.72
CA THR A 12 -29.11 17.16 2.68
C THR A 12 -27.92 17.05 3.63
N ALA A 13 -27.46 18.18 4.19
CA ALA A 13 -26.33 18.22 5.13
C ALA A 13 -26.54 17.32 6.38
N ALA A 14 -27.79 17.01 6.72
CA ALA A 14 -28.13 16.07 7.78
C ALA A 14 -27.83 14.61 7.38
N GLU A 15 -28.09 14.22 6.13
CA GLU A 15 -27.80 12.88 5.60
C GLU A 15 -26.29 12.65 5.44
N TYR A 16 -25.52 13.70 5.12
CA TYR A 16 -24.05 13.64 5.14
C TYR A 16 -23.49 13.49 6.56
N ARG A 17 -24.09 14.18 7.56
CA ARG A 17 -23.72 14.01 8.97
C ARG A 17 -24.08 12.62 9.48
N GLN A 18 -25.23 12.08 9.09
CA GLN A 18 -25.68 10.75 9.50
C GLN A 18 -24.78 9.65 8.90
N ALA A 19 -24.40 9.78 7.61
CA ALA A 19 -23.42 8.88 6.99
C ALA A 19 -22.02 9.00 7.64
N ALA A 20 -21.60 10.21 8.02
CA ALA A 20 -20.35 10.43 8.75
C ALA A 20 -20.41 9.86 10.19
N ASP A 21 -21.51 10.05 10.91
CA ASP A 21 -21.70 9.57 12.28
C ASP A 21 -21.85 8.04 12.34
N GLU A 22 -22.45 7.43 11.32
CA GLU A 22 -22.55 5.98 11.14
C GLU A 22 -21.19 5.37 10.75
N HIS A 23 -20.42 6.05 9.88
CA HIS A 23 -19.01 5.73 9.61
C HIS A 23 -18.12 5.87 10.86
N VAL A 24 -18.34 6.89 11.71
CA VAL A 24 -17.55 7.11 12.93
C VAL A 24 -17.87 6.06 14.01
N ARG A 25 -19.13 5.63 14.13
CA ARG A 25 -19.51 4.56 15.08
C ARG A 25 -18.95 3.20 14.72
N THR A 26 -19.02 2.83 13.44
CA THR A 26 -18.44 1.57 12.94
C THR A 26 -16.92 1.57 12.98
N LEU A 27 -16.28 2.72 12.70
CA LEU A 27 -14.84 2.91 12.92
C LEU A 27 -14.48 2.77 14.40
N LYS A 28 -15.28 3.32 15.32
CA LYS A 28 -15.04 3.24 16.76
C LYS A 28 -15.12 1.81 17.30
N ASP A 29 -16.07 1.01 16.83
CA ASP A 29 -16.19 -0.39 17.25
C ASP A 29 -15.12 -1.28 16.61
N PHE A 30 -14.71 -1.02 15.36
CA PHE A 30 -13.59 -1.72 14.73
C PHE A 30 -12.24 -1.38 15.38
N TRP A 31 -12.08 -0.12 15.77
CA TRP A 31 -10.92 0.33 16.55
C TRP A 31 -10.95 -0.19 17.97
N LYS A 32 -12.12 -0.43 18.57
CA LYS A 32 -12.20 -1.06 19.89
C LYS A 32 -11.55 -2.45 19.86
N ASP A 33 -11.77 -3.25 18.82
CA ASP A 33 -11.12 -4.56 18.68
C ASP A 33 -9.61 -4.46 18.37
N PHE A 34 -9.15 -3.44 17.64
CA PHE A 34 -7.73 -3.19 17.33
C PHE A 34 -6.95 -2.46 18.46
N LEU A 35 -7.65 -1.68 19.30
CA LEU A 35 -7.14 -0.98 20.49
C LEU A 35 -7.07 -1.93 21.70
N VAL A 36 -8.00 -2.89 21.81
CA VAL A 36 -7.94 -3.96 22.82
C VAL A 36 -6.74 -4.91 22.55
N SER A 37 -6.23 -4.98 21.32
CA SER A 37 -4.95 -5.65 21.01
C SER A 37 -3.70 -4.79 21.18
N GLY A 38 -3.80 -3.56 21.74
CA GLY A 38 -2.64 -2.80 22.26
C GLY A 38 -1.94 -1.82 21.30
N LEU A 39 -2.63 -1.29 20.30
CA LEU A 39 -2.09 -0.30 19.35
C LEU A 39 -2.55 1.14 19.67
N PHE A 40 -1.96 1.80 20.67
CA PHE A 40 -2.39 3.17 21.03
C PHE A 40 -1.76 4.30 20.19
N VAL A 41 -0.69 4.05 19.43
CA VAL A 41 0.05 5.12 18.72
C VAL A 41 -0.19 5.11 17.21
N LEU A 42 -0.13 3.95 16.56
CA LEU A 42 -0.16 3.86 15.10
C LEU A 42 -1.57 3.97 14.50
N ALA A 43 -2.56 3.46 15.22
CA ALA A 43 -3.95 3.67 14.89
C ALA A 43 -4.22 5.19 14.90
N SER A 44 -3.89 5.87 16.00
CA SER A 44 -3.99 7.33 16.17
C SER A 44 -3.30 8.08 15.03
N ILE A 45 -2.13 7.64 14.59
CA ILE A 45 -1.41 8.19 13.42
C ILE A 45 -2.21 8.02 12.12
N VAL A 46 -2.82 6.86 11.89
CA VAL A 46 -3.64 6.60 10.70
C VAL A 46 -4.94 7.41 10.72
N ALA A 47 -5.57 7.58 11.89
CA ALA A 47 -6.68 8.52 12.07
C ALA A 47 -6.22 9.96 11.90
N ILE A 48 -5.03 10.33 12.37
CA ILE A 48 -4.46 11.67 12.21
C ILE A 48 -4.06 11.92 10.77
N PHE A 49 -3.53 10.96 9.99
CA PHE A 49 -3.30 11.14 8.55
C PHE A 49 -4.59 11.18 7.76
N ALA A 50 -5.63 10.44 8.16
CA ALA A 50 -6.97 10.64 7.61
C ALA A 50 -7.52 12.03 7.97
N CYS A 51 -7.30 12.50 9.21
CA CYS A 51 -7.68 13.83 9.66
C CYS A 51 -6.82 14.93 9.02
N LEU A 52 -5.53 14.72 8.77
CA LEU A 52 -4.59 15.66 8.15
C LEU A 52 -4.79 15.67 6.65
N ALA A 53 -5.09 14.55 6.01
CA ALA A 53 -5.54 14.53 4.62
C ALA A 53 -6.90 15.21 4.48
N TRP A 54 -7.80 15.03 5.45
CA TRP A 54 -9.06 15.77 5.54
C TRP A 54 -8.83 17.26 5.80
N PHE A 55 -7.95 17.65 6.73
CA PHE A 55 -7.64 19.05 7.07
C PHE A 55 -6.86 19.74 5.95
N ALA A 56 -5.87 19.08 5.35
CA ALA A 56 -5.10 19.57 4.21
C ALA A 56 -5.97 19.68 2.95
N ALA A 57 -6.86 18.71 2.69
CA ALA A 57 -7.89 18.85 1.65
C ALA A 57 -8.91 19.97 1.97
N ASN A 58 -9.04 20.33 3.25
CA ASN A 58 -9.94 21.37 3.75
C ASN A 58 -9.20 22.70 4.05
N ASN A 59 -8.01 22.93 3.49
CA ASN A 59 -7.26 24.20 3.57
C ASN A 59 -7.95 25.39 2.86
N ARG A 60 -9.22 25.28 2.49
CA ARG A 60 -10.02 26.35 1.88
C ARG A 60 -11.32 26.55 2.65
N VAL A 61 -11.21 27.11 3.85
CA VAL A 61 -12.38 27.67 4.56
C VAL A 61 -12.85 28.91 3.78
N SER A 62 -13.99 28.79 3.10
CA SER A 62 -14.66 29.97 2.52
C SER A 62 -15.46 30.65 3.62
N ALA A 63 -14.92 31.72 4.20
CA ALA A 63 -15.65 32.60 5.10
C ALA A 63 -16.47 33.61 4.28
N THR A 64 -17.57 33.15 3.68
CA THR A 64 -18.54 34.07 3.05
C THR A 64 -19.87 33.95 3.78
N GLY A 65 -20.03 34.73 4.87
CA GLY A 65 -21.29 34.91 5.59
C GLY A 65 -21.73 33.73 6.47
N SER A 66 -21.69 33.92 7.80
CA SER A 66 -22.39 33.21 8.88
C SER A 66 -22.39 31.66 8.95
N THR A 67 -21.81 30.93 8.01
CA THR A 67 -21.70 29.46 8.06
C THR A 67 -20.29 29.01 7.67
N ILE A 68 -19.56 28.42 8.63
CA ILE A 68 -18.34 27.68 8.36
C ILE A 68 -18.78 26.29 7.90
N ALA A 69 -18.62 25.99 6.61
CA ALA A 69 -18.82 24.65 6.06
C ALA A 69 -17.54 24.18 5.39
N ALA A 70 -17.13 22.94 5.66
CA ALA A 70 -16.03 22.29 4.94
C ALA A 70 -16.38 22.25 3.45
N LYS A 71 -15.43 22.62 2.58
CA LYS A 71 -15.61 22.43 1.15
C LYS A 71 -15.58 20.92 0.89
N GLY A 72 -16.57 20.39 0.16
CA GLY A 72 -16.63 18.97 -0.16
C GLY A 72 -15.35 18.46 -0.87
N PRO A 73 -15.09 17.15 -0.87
CA PRO A 73 -13.90 16.59 -1.51
C PRO A 73 -13.84 16.99 -2.99
N ARG A 74 -12.64 17.32 -3.47
CA ARG A 74 -12.41 17.72 -4.87
C ARG A 74 -12.23 16.54 -5.82
N PHE A 75 -12.02 15.35 -5.26
CA PHE A 75 -11.88 14.08 -5.94
C PHE A 75 -12.17 12.95 -4.95
N VAL A 76 -12.43 11.75 -5.46
CA VAL A 76 -12.61 10.53 -4.66
C VAL A 76 -11.84 9.36 -5.28
N LEU A 77 -11.42 8.44 -4.42
CA LEU A 77 -10.80 7.17 -4.78
C LEU A 77 -11.84 6.06 -4.79
N SER A 78 -11.73 5.12 -5.72
CA SER A 78 -12.46 3.85 -5.70
C SER A 78 -11.62 2.75 -6.33
N GLY A 79 -11.91 1.48 -6.03
CA GLY A 79 -11.29 0.34 -6.70
C GLY A 79 -12.15 -0.11 -7.90
N THR A 80 -11.54 -0.63 -8.96
CA THR A 80 -12.31 -1.30 -10.03
C THR A 80 -12.81 -2.65 -9.52
N GLN A 81 -14.13 -2.85 -9.52
CA GLN A 81 -14.75 -4.12 -9.17
C GLN A 81 -14.57 -5.10 -10.33
N GLY A 82 -13.94 -6.25 -10.06
CA GLY A 82 -13.70 -7.28 -11.08
C GLY A 82 -12.81 -8.44 -10.63
N GLY A 83 -12.20 -8.35 -9.45
CA GLY A 83 -11.54 -9.48 -8.80
C GLY A 83 -12.55 -10.47 -8.21
N THR A 84 -12.16 -11.74 -8.09
CA THR A 84 -12.90 -12.70 -7.25
C THR A 84 -12.61 -12.37 -5.79
N ALA A 85 -13.63 -12.29 -4.94
CA ALA A 85 -13.45 -12.05 -3.51
C ALA A 85 -12.58 -13.16 -2.89
N GLY A 86 -11.53 -12.76 -2.17
CA GLY A 86 -10.71 -13.63 -1.35
C GLY A 86 -11.47 -14.13 -0.11
N LYS A 87 -10.89 -15.07 0.62
CA LYS A 87 -11.59 -15.74 1.73
C LYS A 87 -11.84 -14.84 2.96
N TYR A 88 -11.02 -13.81 3.16
CA TYR A 88 -11.08 -12.91 4.33
C TYR A 88 -11.68 -11.53 4.01
N ASP A 89 -12.08 -11.36 2.77
CA ASP A 89 -12.55 -10.12 2.18
C ASP A 89 -13.93 -9.70 2.73
N THR A 90 -14.72 -10.63 3.28
CA THR A 90 -16.00 -10.36 3.95
C THR A 90 -15.89 -9.56 5.26
N GLN A 91 -14.66 -9.35 5.76
CA GLN A 91 -14.40 -8.60 6.99
C GLN A 91 -14.27 -7.08 6.75
N ASP A 92 -14.08 -6.63 5.51
CA ASP A 92 -13.87 -5.22 5.14
C ASP A 92 -14.93 -4.75 4.11
N ASN A 93 -16.13 -4.39 4.58
CA ASN A 93 -17.12 -3.68 3.77
C ASN A 93 -16.76 -2.19 3.65
N TYR A 94 -15.81 -1.86 2.77
CA TYR A 94 -15.41 -0.46 2.54
C TYR A 94 -15.35 -0.13 1.05
N ALA A 95 -16.50 0.12 0.43
CA ALA A 95 -16.55 0.97 -0.76
C ALA A 95 -16.80 2.39 -0.27
N SER A 96 -15.79 3.26 -0.22
CA SER A 96 -16.04 4.67 0.05
C SER A 96 -15.42 5.57 -1.01
N ASP A 97 -16.29 6.38 -1.61
CA ASP A 97 -15.98 7.58 -2.37
C ASP A 97 -15.30 8.59 -1.42
N SER A 98 -14.02 8.38 -1.12
CA SER A 98 -13.22 9.16 -0.17
C SER A 98 -11.82 9.41 -0.73
N THR A 99 -11.04 10.31 -0.14
CA THR A 99 -9.62 10.51 -0.50
C THR A 99 -8.71 9.40 0.04
N SER A 100 -9.27 8.41 0.74
CA SER A 100 -8.59 7.21 1.23
C SER A 100 -9.39 5.96 0.86
N LEU A 101 -8.70 4.93 0.39
CA LEU A 101 -9.26 3.63 -0.01
C LEU A 101 -8.47 2.49 0.62
N ALA A 102 -9.15 1.58 1.31
CA ALA A 102 -8.56 0.31 1.75
C ALA A 102 -8.73 -0.76 0.66
N VAL A 103 -7.73 -1.62 0.50
CA VAL A 103 -7.88 -2.90 -0.23
C VAL A 103 -8.95 -3.73 0.47
N ASN A 104 -9.91 -4.26 -0.30
CA ASN A 104 -11.15 -4.87 0.18
C ASN A 104 -11.59 -6.02 -0.73
N ASN A 105 -12.78 -6.58 -0.49
CA ASN A 105 -13.35 -7.69 -1.25
C ASN A 105 -13.53 -7.51 -2.76
N LEU A 106 -13.62 -6.28 -3.21
CA LEU A 106 -13.83 -5.91 -4.60
C LEU A 106 -12.55 -5.42 -5.27
N PHE A 107 -11.51 -5.17 -4.47
CA PHE A 107 -10.22 -4.60 -4.83
C PHE A 107 -9.16 -5.24 -3.91
N ASN A 108 -8.77 -6.49 -4.19
CA ASN A 108 -7.94 -7.32 -3.33
C ASN A 108 -6.57 -7.66 -3.92
N LEU A 109 -5.68 -8.25 -3.12
CA LEU A 109 -4.42 -8.83 -3.57
C LEU A 109 -4.62 -10.23 -4.20
N ASN A 110 -5.69 -10.43 -4.98
CA ASN A 110 -6.00 -11.66 -5.73
C ASN A 110 -5.61 -12.96 -5.01
N ASN A 111 -6.06 -13.10 -3.75
CA ASN A 111 -5.69 -14.21 -2.89
C ASN A 111 -6.56 -15.44 -3.22
N MET A 112 -6.20 -16.10 -4.33
CA MET A 112 -6.98 -17.13 -5.01
C MET A 112 -6.67 -18.57 -4.57
N SER A 113 -5.75 -18.78 -3.62
CA SER A 113 -5.43 -20.14 -3.17
C SER A 113 -6.63 -20.75 -2.44
N THR A 114 -6.82 -22.08 -2.55
CA THR A 114 -7.86 -22.82 -1.83
C THR A 114 -7.77 -22.63 -0.31
N ASP A 115 -6.59 -22.28 0.20
CA ASP A 115 -6.32 -21.95 1.60
C ASP A 115 -6.48 -20.45 1.91
N GLY A 116 -6.59 -19.60 0.89
CA GLY A 116 -6.82 -18.16 1.00
C GLY A 116 -5.63 -17.41 1.59
N GLY A 117 -4.39 -17.85 1.35
CA GLY A 117 -3.15 -17.17 1.72
C GLY A 117 -2.33 -16.68 0.52
N LEU A 118 -1.62 -15.56 0.71
CA LEU A 118 -0.53 -15.13 -0.16
C LEU A 118 0.72 -15.97 0.14
N SER A 119 1.49 -16.27 -0.89
CA SER A 119 2.72 -17.06 -0.79
C SER A 119 3.75 -16.58 -1.82
N PRO A 120 5.05 -16.91 -1.65
CA PRO A 120 6.04 -16.70 -2.70
C PRO A 120 5.56 -17.26 -4.04
N GLY A 121 5.65 -16.46 -5.09
CA GLY A 121 5.10 -16.72 -6.43
C GLY A 121 3.73 -16.09 -6.70
N SER A 122 3.02 -15.62 -5.66
CA SER A 122 1.72 -14.95 -5.83
C SER A 122 1.88 -13.59 -6.52
N ALA A 123 0.95 -13.25 -7.43
CA ALA A 123 0.96 -11.97 -8.13
C ALA A 123 -0.45 -11.53 -8.52
N GLY A 124 -0.61 -10.24 -8.80
CA GLY A 124 -1.91 -9.69 -9.18
C GLY A 124 -1.86 -8.22 -9.57
N GLN A 125 -3.04 -7.62 -9.61
CA GLN A 125 -3.23 -6.22 -9.97
C GLN A 125 -4.13 -5.53 -8.95
N LEU A 126 -3.85 -4.25 -8.70
CA LEU A 126 -4.71 -3.33 -7.99
C LEU A 126 -5.06 -2.19 -8.93
N GLN A 127 -6.32 -2.10 -9.36
CA GLN A 127 -6.82 -0.98 -10.16
C GLN A 127 -7.51 0.08 -9.29
N LEU A 128 -6.85 1.23 -9.17
CA LEU A 128 -7.32 2.41 -8.45
C LEU A 128 -7.94 3.41 -9.43
N ASN A 129 -9.14 3.88 -9.14
CA ASN A 129 -9.81 4.95 -9.86
C ASN A 129 -9.73 6.25 -9.05
N VAL A 130 -9.41 7.34 -9.73
CA VAL A 130 -9.45 8.69 -9.17
C VAL A 130 -10.47 9.48 -9.98
N ARG A 131 -11.61 9.80 -9.35
CA ARG A 131 -12.70 10.56 -9.97
C ARG A 131 -12.66 12.01 -9.51
N PRO A 132 -12.40 12.98 -10.39
CA PRO A 132 -12.55 14.39 -10.06
C PRO A 132 -14.00 14.74 -9.70
N LEU A 133 -14.16 15.67 -8.76
CA LEU A 133 -15.42 16.31 -8.38
C LEU A 133 -15.36 17.84 -8.64
N CYS A 134 -14.34 18.29 -9.37
CA CYS A 134 -14.13 19.67 -9.80
C CYS A 134 -13.47 19.70 -11.18
N ASN A 135 -13.44 20.85 -11.84
CA ASN A 135 -12.92 21.02 -13.20
C ASN A 135 -11.50 21.60 -13.26
N ASP A 136 -10.87 21.86 -12.12
CA ASP A 136 -9.57 22.52 -11.96
C ASP A 136 -8.63 21.78 -10.99
N LEU A 137 -8.67 20.45 -11.01
CA LEU A 137 -7.85 19.55 -10.20
C LEU A 137 -6.36 19.67 -10.58
N HIS A 138 -5.48 19.69 -9.58
CA HIS A 138 -4.03 19.62 -9.78
C HIS A 138 -3.55 18.17 -9.77
N ASP A 139 -2.24 18.00 -9.84
CA ASP A 139 -1.60 16.69 -9.74
C ASP A 139 -2.02 16.02 -8.42
N ILE A 140 -2.36 14.73 -8.51
CA ILE A 140 -2.74 13.93 -7.35
C ILE A 140 -1.57 13.03 -6.97
N THR A 141 -1.05 13.20 -5.76
CA THR A 141 -0.10 12.25 -5.18
C THR A 141 -0.87 11.18 -4.41
N VAL A 142 -0.67 9.92 -4.78
CA VAL A 142 -1.24 8.76 -4.10
C VAL A 142 -0.14 8.09 -3.28
N GLU A 143 -0.41 7.87 -1.99
CA GLU A 143 0.45 7.19 -1.04
C GLU A 143 -0.17 5.85 -0.65
N MET A 144 0.62 4.79 -0.72
CA MET A 144 0.30 3.43 -0.31
C MET A 144 1.00 3.14 1.03
N THR A 145 0.21 2.64 1.97
CA THR A 145 0.63 2.27 3.33
C THR A 145 0.27 0.82 3.63
N TRP A 146 1.10 0.17 4.44
CA TRP A 146 0.99 -1.25 4.78
C TRP A 146 0.84 -1.40 6.28
N GLU A 147 -0.23 -2.08 6.68
CA GLU A 147 -0.50 -2.53 8.03
C GLU A 147 -0.49 -4.05 8.07
N ILE A 148 -0.05 -4.61 9.19
CA ILE A 148 -0.05 -6.06 9.39
C ILE A 148 -0.67 -6.40 10.74
N SER A 149 -1.26 -7.58 10.81
CA SER A 149 -1.57 -8.25 12.06
C SER A 149 -0.63 -9.43 12.23
N VAL A 150 0.00 -9.56 13.39
CA VAL A 150 0.95 -10.63 13.69
C VAL A 150 0.27 -11.76 14.47
N GLN A 151 0.79 -12.98 14.34
CA GLN A 151 0.34 -14.11 15.14
C GLN A 151 0.72 -13.89 16.61
N THR A 152 -0.16 -14.22 17.56
CA THR A 152 -0.02 -13.95 19.01
C THR A 152 1.15 -14.70 19.68
N SER A 153 1.83 -15.58 18.94
CA SER A 153 3.02 -16.31 19.37
C SER A 153 4.13 -16.16 18.34
N VAL A 154 4.73 -14.97 18.21
CA VAL A 154 6.05 -14.91 17.60
C VAL A 154 7.03 -15.50 18.61
N ALA A 155 7.92 -16.38 18.15
CA ALA A 155 8.96 -16.92 19.01
C ALA A 155 9.94 -15.79 19.37
N GLY A 156 9.75 -15.18 20.54
CA GLY A 156 10.75 -14.34 21.18
C GLY A 156 11.90 -15.19 21.71
N THR A 157 13.11 -14.65 21.67
CA THR A 157 14.31 -15.28 22.24
C THR A 157 14.08 -15.56 23.72
N GLY A 158 13.95 -16.84 24.11
CA GLY A 158 13.86 -17.25 25.52
C GLY A 158 12.57 -17.89 26.00
N GLY A 159 11.77 -18.53 25.12
CA GLY A 159 10.70 -19.46 25.55
C GLY A 159 9.53 -18.84 26.32
N THR A 160 9.52 -17.53 26.50
CA THR A 160 8.36 -16.77 26.96
C THR A 160 7.78 -16.08 25.73
N ALA A 161 6.55 -16.46 25.35
CA ALA A 161 5.80 -15.75 24.32
C ALA A 161 5.54 -14.33 24.82
N ALA A 162 6.41 -13.37 24.48
CA ALA A 162 6.03 -11.98 24.49
C ALA A 162 4.86 -11.84 23.53
N ASP A 163 3.79 -11.15 23.95
CA ASP A 163 2.61 -10.93 23.10
C ASP A 163 3.04 -10.06 21.91
N ALA A 164 3.50 -10.73 20.85
CA ALA A 164 4.06 -10.16 19.64
C ALA A 164 3.16 -9.11 19.02
N SER A 165 1.85 -9.29 19.21
CA SER A 165 0.79 -8.42 18.74
C SER A 165 0.90 -6.99 19.25
N LYS A 166 1.73 -6.77 20.27
CA LYS A 166 1.94 -5.47 20.95
C LYS A 166 3.36 -4.94 20.84
N ASN A 167 4.31 -5.69 20.31
CA ASN A 167 5.70 -5.23 20.21
C ASN A 167 5.90 -4.47 18.90
N GLU A 168 6.03 -3.15 19.00
CA GLU A 168 6.17 -2.24 17.86
C GLU A 168 7.46 -2.50 17.04
N GLU A 169 8.57 -2.87 17.68
CA GLU A 169 9.82 -3.19 16.99
C GLU A 169 9.66 -4.45 16.11
N ILE A 170 9.03 -5.49 16.65
CA ILE A 170 8.72 -6.73 15.93
C ILE A 170 7.78 -6.44 14.76
N ILE A 171 6.72 -5.68 15.00
CA ILE A 171 5.74 -5.33 13.97
C ILE A 171 6.41 -4.52 12.87
N ASN A 172 7.23 -3.52 13.19
CA ASN A 172 7.91 -2.69 12.20
C ASN A 172 8.93 -3.50 11.40
N SER A 173 9.68 -4.41 12.03
CA SER A 173 10.59 -5.34 11.35
C SER A 173 9.85 -6.24 10.35
N LEU A 174 8.69 -6.77 10.74
CA LEU A 174 7.84 -7.59 9.86
C LEU A 174 7.20 -6.77 8.73
N LYS A 175 6.78 -5.53 9.01
CA LYS A 175 6.26 -4.62 7.98
C LYS A 175 7.32 -4.29 6.93
N ASP A 176 8.56 -4.08 7.35
CA ASP A 176 9.66 -3.82 6.42
C ASP A 176 9.94 -5.07 5.55
N LEU A 177 9.96 -6.27 6.14
CA LEU A 177 10.04 -7.52 5.36
C LEU A 177 8.92 -7.65 4.33
N VAL A 178 7.66 -7.42 4.73
CA VAL A 178 6.52 -7.47 3.79
C VAL A 178 6.71 -6.53 2.61
N ARG A 179 7.27 -5.33 2.83
CA ARG A 179 7.53 -4.35 1.76
C ARG A 179 8.68 -4.74 0.84
N GLY A 180 9.65 -5.53 1.31
CA GLY A 180 10.73 -6.07 0.48
C GLY A 180 10.33 -7.31 -0.32
N HIS A 181 9.29 -8.01 0.14
CA HIS A 181 8.89 -9.30 -0.44
C HIS A 181 7.63 -9.20 -1.29
N ILE A 182 6.68 -8.32 -0.94
CA ILE A 182 5.52 -8.00 -1.77
C ILE A 182 5.80 -6.69 -2.53
N LEU A 183 6.35 -6.84 -3.73
CA LEU A 183 6.76 -5.73 -4.58
C LEU A 183 5.58 -5.15 -5.34
N VAL A 184 5.64 -3.86 -5.63
CA VAL A 184 4.60 -3.12 -6.37
C VAL A 184 5.23 -2.32 -7.50
N PHE A 185 4.59 -2.35 -8.66
CA PHE A 185 5.07 -1.76 -9.91
C PHE A 185 3.95 -0.98 -10.60
N GLN A 186 4.31 0.10 -11.30
CA GLN A 186 3.34 0.86 -12.11
C GLN A 186 3.20 0.35 -13.53
N GLY A 187 4.10 -0.53 -13.99
CA GLY A 187 4.07 -1.09 -15.34
C GLY A 187 4.29 -2.60 -15.35
N LYS A 188 3.59 -3.27 -16.27
CA LYS A 188 3.85 -4.65 -16.67
C LYS A 188 3.58 -4.78 -18.16
N ASP A 189 4.54 -5.28 -18.93
CA ASP A 189 4.39 -5.46 -20.36
C ASP A 189 3.64 -6.75 -20.73
N ALA A 190 3.30 -6.90 -22.00
CA ALA A 190 2.60 -8.09 -22.51
C ALA A 190 3.45 -9.38 -22.45
N SER A 191 4.78 -9.24 -22.36
CA SER A 191 5.71 -10.36 -22.16
C SER A 191 5.77 -10.81 -20.71
N GLY A 192 5.26 -10.01 -19.77
CA GLY A 192 5.19 -10.30 -18.35
C GLY A 192 6.25 -9.59 -17.50
N PHE A 193 7.09 -8.74 -18.07
CA PHE A 193 8.12 -8.01 -17.33
C PHE A 193 7.56 -6.79 -16.61
N TYR A 194 8.03 -6.57 -15.39
CA TYR A 194 7.64 -5.47 -14.54
C TYR A 194 8.51 -4.24 -14.79
N SER A 195 7.95 -3.05 -14.56
CA SER A 195 8.66 -1.78 -14.69
C SER A 195 8.12 -0.72 -13.72
N ASN A 196 8.93 0.31 -13.47
CA ASN A 196 8.60 1.42 -12.57
C ASN A 196 8.23 0.93 -11.16
N PRO A 197 9.18 0.28 -10.44
CA PRO A 197 8.93 -0.19 -9.08
C PRO A 197 8.61 0.98 -8.16
N LEU A 198 7.59 0.80 -7.32
CA LEU A 198 7.32 1.69 -6.20
C LEU A 198 8.21 1.29 -5.02
N VAL A 199 9.44 1.79 -4.98
CA VAL A 199 10.35 1.49 -3.85
C VAL A 199 9.89 2.21 -2.57
N PRO A 200 9.86 1.54 -1.40
CA PRO A 200 9.45 2.18 -0.16
C PRO A 200 10.41 3.29 0.27
N THR A 201 9.86 4.46 0.55
CA THR A 201 10.60 5.64 1.02
C THR A 201 10.38 5.82 2.52
N THR A 202 11.48 5.97 3.25
CA THR A 202 11.48 6.21 4.69
C THR A 202 11.47 7.70 4.98
N THR A 203 10.45 8.18 5.67
CA THR A 203 10.35 9.57 6.14
C THR A 203 10.29 9.59 7.66
N THR A 204 11.14 10.38 8.29
CA THR A 204 11.03 10.64 9.74
C THR A 204 10.14 11.87 9.95
N VAL A 205 9.06 11.71 10.69
CA VAL A 205 8.15 12.79 11.07
C VAL A 205 8.29 13.00 12.57
N THR A 206 8.46 14.25 13.00
CA THR A 206 8.41 14.58 14.43
C THR A 206 6.96 14.77 14.85
N GLN A 207 6.48 13.94 15.76
CA GLN A 207 5.14 14.00 16.34
C GLN A 207 5.26 14.12 17.86
N ASP A 208 4.70 15.18 18.44
CA ASP A 208 4.68 15.41 19.89
C ASP A 208 6.07 15.32 20.57
N GLY A 209 7.12 15.72 19.84
CA GLY A 209 8.51 15.64 20.29
C GLY A 209 9.19 14.27 20.09
N ALA A 210 8.47 13.25 19.63
CA ALA A 210 9.00 11.93 19.25
C ALA A 210 9.23 11.83 17.73
N SER A 211 10.31 11.18 17.32
CA SER A 211 10.57 10.90 15.90
C SER A 211 9.91 9.59 15.49
N VAL A 212 8.93 9.66 14.60
CA VAL A 212 8.19 8.52 14.06
C VAL A 212 8.68 8.26 12.64
N THR A 213 9.07 7.02 12.37
CA THR A 213 9.47 6.60 11.02
C THR A 213 8.26 6.08 10.25
N VAL A 214 7.92 6.75 9.16
CA VAL A 214 6.82 6.39 8.25
C VAL A 214 7.43 5.91 6.94
N ILE A 215 7.06 4.71 6.52
CA ILE A 215 7.49 4.14 5.24
C ILE A 215 6.29 4.09 4.29
N THR A 216 6.37 4.85 3.21
CA THR A 216 5.33 4.93 2.17
C THR A 216 5.88 4.53 0.81
N GLN A 217 4.99 4.08 -0.06
CA GLN A 217 5.22 4.00 -1.50
C GLN A 217 4.29 5.03 -2.14
N SER A 218 4.75 5.80 -3.11
CA SER A 218 3.92 6.84 -3.71
C SER A 218 4.10 6.98 -5.20
N PHE A 219 3.07 7.50 -5.87
CA PHE A 219 3.11 7.88 -7.27
C PHE A 219 2.23 9.11 -7.50
N THR A 220 2.50 9.82 -8.59
CA THR A 220 1.77 11.03 -8.97
C THR A 220 0.96 10.79 -10.24
N ILE A 221 -0.30 11.21 -10.22
CA ILE A 221 -1.15 11.30 -11.39
C ILE A 221 -1.14 12.77 -11.84
N PRO A 222 -0.53 13.09 -12.99
CA PRO A 222 -0.45 14.47 -13.45
C PRO A 222 -1.85 14.97 -13.83
N LYS A 223 -2.12 16.26 -13.60
CA LYS A 223 -3.40 16.90 -13.87
C LYS A 223 -3.92 16.65 -15.29
N SER A 224 -3.00 16.53 -16.24
CA SER A 224 -3.29 16.27 -17.65
C SER A 224 -3.96 14.92 -17.90
N SER A 225 -3.83 13.97 -16.97
CA SER A 225 -4.53 12.68 -17.05
C SER A 225 -6.04 12.85 -16.89
N PHE A 226 -6.50 13.92 -16.25
CA PHE A 226 -7.91 14.16 -15.96
C PHE A 226 -8.62 15.03 -17.00
N TYR A 227 -7.91 15.49 -18.04
CA TYR A 227 -8.48 16.40 -19.04
C TYR A 227 -9.59 15.73 -19.85
N ALA A 228 -10.74 16.40 -19.92
CA ALA A 228 -11.77 16.08 -20.90
C ALA A 228 -11.23 16.27 -22.32
N ALA A 229 -11.77 15.50 -23.27
CA ALA A 229 -11.44 15.66 -24.68
C ALA A 229 -11.59 17.13 -25.10
N ASP A 230 -10.56 17.64 -25.78
CA ASP A 230 -10.52 19.01 -26.32
C ASP A 230 -10.68 20.14 -25.28
N SER A 231 -10.33 19.89 -24.01
CA SER A 231 -10.42 20.87 -22.92
C SER A 231 -9.30 20.73 -21.90
N ASN A 232 -9.02 21.80 -21.14
CA ASN A 232 -8.15 21.75 -19.96
C ASN A 232 -8.93 21.51 -18.65
N SER A 233 -10.22 21.17 -18.75
CA SER A 233 -11.10 20.85 -17.63
C SER A 233 -10.82 19.44 -17.11
N THR A 234 -10.55 19.30 -15.81
CA THR A 234 -10.17 18.02 -15.19
C THR A 234 -11.38 17.19 -14.74
N THR A 235 -12.21 16.71 -15.65
CA THR A 235 -13.45 15.98 -15.29
C THR A 235 -13.37 14.47 -15.53
N GLU A 236 -12.34 13.98 -16.22
CA GLU A 236 -12.22 12.57 -16.56
C GLU A 236 -11.76 11.74 -15.37
N THR A 237 -12.36 10.56 -15.21
CA THR A 237 -11.90 9.58 -14.22
C THR A 237 -10.66 8.87 -14.75
N VAL A 238 -9.63 8.78 -13.91
CA VAL A 238 -8.39 8.09 -14.26
C VAL A 238 -8.31 6.76 -13.52
N THR A 239 -8.14 5.67 -14.27
CA THR A 239 -7.79 4.37 -13.72
C THR A 239 -6.27 4.19 -13.75
N LYS A 240 -5.68 3.83 -12.61
CA LYS A 240 -4.29 3.44 -12.47
C LYS A 240 -4.20 1.99 -12.01
N THR A 241 -3.50 1.19 -12.79
CA THR A 241 -3.20 -0.21 -12.47
C THR A 241 -1.83 -0.29 -11.82
N LEU A 242 -1.78 -0.83 -10.61
CA LEU A 242 -0.56 -1.27 -9.97
C LEU A 242 -0.47 -2.79 -10.11
N TYR A 243 0.73 -3.29 -10.40
CA TYR A 243 1.02 -4.71 -10.48
C TYR A 243 1.83 -5.10 -9.26
N TRP A 244 1.41 -6.15 -8.55
CA TRP A 244 2.15 -6.63 -7.40
C TRP A 244 2.60 -8.08 -7.63
N ILE A 245 3.70 -8.45 -6.98
CA ILE A 245 4.26 -9.79 -7.01
C ILE A 245 5.00 -10.05 -5.70
N TRP A 246 4.83 -11.25 -5.16
CA TRP A 246 5.74 -11.84 -4.21
C TRP A 246 6.69 -12.75 -4.99
N PRO A 247 7.94 -12.37 -5.27
CA PRO A 247 8.84 -13.21 -6.04
C PRO A 247 9.11 -14.52 -5.31
N GLU A 248 8.95 -15.64 -6.03
CA GLU A 248 9.17 -16.99 -5.48
C GLU A 248 10.64 -17.23 -5.12
N GLN A 249 11.57 -16.60 -5.86
CA GLN A 249 12.99 -16.89 -5.76
C GLN A 249 13.80 -15.60 -5.87
N PHE A 250 14.84 -15.50 -5.03
CA PHE A 250 15.79 -14.37 -5.08
C PHE A 250 16.41 -14.16 -6.47
N LYS A 251 16.58 -15.24 -7.26
CA LYS A 251 17.16 -15.14 -8.61
C LYS A 251 16.35 -14.21 -9.54
N SER A 252 15.05 -14.03 -9.28
CA SER A 252 14.17 -13.18 -10.08
C SER A 252 14.53 -11.69 -9.98
N TYR A 253 15.25 -11.28 -8.94
CA TYR A 253 15.73 -9.90 -8.74
C TYR A 253 16.98 -9.58 -9.55
N VAL A 254 17.82 -10.59 -9.83
CA VAL A 254 19.20 -10.38 -10.32
C VAL A 254 19.39 -10.83 -11.76
N ARG A 255 18.57 -11.77 -12.22
CA ARG A 255 18.56 -12.21 -13.62
C ARG A 255 17.56 -11.38 -14.41
N THR A 256 17.85 -11.17 -15.68
CA THR A 256 17.00 -10.41 -16.62
C THR A 256 16.74 -11.22 -17.88
N GLY A 257 15.65 -10.90 -18.58
CA GLY A 257 15.20 -11.66 -19.74
C GLY A 257 14.62 -13.01 -19.35
N ASN A 258 13.70 -13.56 -20.14
CA ASN A 258 12.87 -14.74 -19.78
C ASN A 258 11.87 -14.50 -18.62
N ALA A 259 10.62 -14.20 -19.01
CA ALA A 259 9.47 -14.06 -18.12
C ALA A 259 8.71 -15.39 -17.85
N GLY A 260 9.28 -16.55 -18.24
CA GLY A 260 8.68 -17.88 -18.10
C GLY A 260 8.54 -18.36 -16.64
N TYR A 261 8.27 -19.66 -16.43
CA TYR A 261 7.98 -20.21 -15.09
C TYR A 261 9.19 -20.05 -14.14
N GLY A 262 8.98 -19.40 -12.98
CA GLY A 262 10.04 -18.93 -12.07
C GLY A 262 10.75 -17.64 -12.52
N GLY A 263 10.06 -16.84 -13.35
CA GLY A 263 10.60 -15.81 -14.23
C GLY A 263 11.26 -14.61 -13.58
N ASN A 264 12.06 -13.94 -14.40
CA ASN A 264 12.80 -12.75 -14.02
C ASN A 264 11.88 -11.52 -14.01
N LEU A 265 12.10 -10.61 -13.07
CA LEU A 265 11.24 -9.43 -12.93
C LEU A 265 11.39 -8.46 -14.11
N PHE A 266 12.60 -8.33 -14.65
CA PHE A 266 12.93 -7.30 -15.62
C PHE A 266 13.41 -7.88 -16.96
N ALA A 267 13.08 -7.18 -18.05
CA ALA A 267 13.50 -7.56 -19.40
C ALA A 267 15.01 -7.39 -19.60
N ASN A 268 15.59 -6.34 -19.01
CA ASN A 268 17.01 -5.97 -19.12
C ASN A 268 17.46 -5.25 -17.84
N THR A 269 18.76 -4.98 -17.75
CA THR A 269 19.39 -4.32 -16.59
C THR A 269 19.44 -2.80 -16.72
N GLY A 270 18.78 -2.22 -17.73
CA GLY A 270 18.76 -0.78 -17.96
C GLY A 270 17.79 -0.05 -17.03
N ASP A 271 18.00 1.26 -16.90
CA ASP A 271 17.19 2.14 -16.04
C ASP A 271 15.75 2.29 -16.55
N GLU A 272 15.52 2.12 -17.86
CA GLU A 272 14.20 2.24 -18.50
C GLU A 272 13.17 1.24 -17.93
N GLY A 273 13.63 0.12 -17.36
CA GLY A 273 12.77 -0.89 -16.72
C GLY A 273 12.68 -0.78 -15.20
N GLY A 274 13.42 0.13 -14.55
CA GLY A 274 13.46 0.25 -13.09
C GLY A 274 14.27 -0.83 -12.36
N TYR A 275 15.08 -1.63 -13.08
CA TYR A 275 15.96 -2.65 -12.50
C TYR A 275 16.93 -2.04 -11.48
N THR A 276 17.65 -1.00 -11.88
CA THR A 276 18.65 -0.32 -11.05
C THR A 276 18.04 0.35 -9.83
N THR A 277 16.82 0.89 -9.95
CA THR A 277 16.06 1.44 -8.82
C THR A 277 15.79 0.38 -7.76
N LEU A 278 15.27 -0.79 -8.15
CA LEU A 278 14.97 -1.86 -7.19
C LEU A 278 16.26 -2.45 -6.59
N VAL A 279 17.27 -2.72 -7.41
CA VAL A 279 18.56 -3.24 -6.95
C VAL A 279 19.27 -2.25 -6.02
N GLY A 280 19.20 -0.95 -6.31
CA GLY A 280 19.69 0.11 -5.45
C GLY A 280 18.98 0.09 -4.08
N ASP A 281 17.66 -0.07 -4.07
CA ASP A 281 16.91 -0.18 -2.82
C ASP A 281 17.32 -1.41 -2.01
N ILE A 282 17.53 -2.57 -2.65
CA ILE A 282 17.98 -3.80 -1.99
C ILE A 282 19.33 -3.59 -1.31
N ASN A 283 20.32 -3.07 -2.03
CA ASN A 283 21.67 -2.85 -1.51
C ASN A 283 21.72 -1.80 -0.38
N ASN A 284 20.82 -0.83 -0.41
CA ASN A 284 20.75 0.21 0.63
C ASN A 284 19.93 -0.22 1.86
N ASN A 285 19.06 -1.22 1.72
CA ASN A 285 18.09 -1.61 2.75
C ASN A 285 18.06 -3.13 3.00
N HIS A 286 19.19 -3.76 3.31
CA HIS A 286 19.25 -5.22 3.50
C HIS A 286 18.21 -5.79 4.49
N ALA A 287 17.87 -5.04 5.56
CA ALA A 287 16.87 -5.46 6.55
C ALA A 287 15.45 -5.55 5.99
N ARG A 288 15.19 -4.97 4.81
CA ARG A 288 13.90 -5.08 4.11
C ARG A 288 13.77 -6.41 3.36
N TYR A 289 14.89 -7.02 2.97
CA TYR A 289 14.92 -8.16 2.06
C TYR A 289 15.46 -9.45 2.69
N PHE A 290 16.35 -9.34 3.67
CA PHE A 290 17.18 -10.46 4.13
C PHE A 290 17.10 -10.70 5.63
N ARG A 291 17.17 -11.97 6.04
CA ARG A 291 17.33 -12.38 7.43
C ARG A 291 18.41 -13.45 7.57
N ALA A 292 19.22 -13.34 8.62
CA ALA A 292 20.31 -14.28 8.88
C ALA A 292 19.80 -15.68 9.24
N ASP A 293 18.67 -15.76 9.95
CA ASP A 293 18.00 -17.00 10.36
C ASP A 293 16.48 -16.87 10.26
N SER A 294 15.76 -18.00 10.33
CA SER A 294 14.30 -18.06 10.23
C SER A 294 13.57 -18.32 11.56
N THR A 295 14.28 -18.12 12.68
CA THR A 295 13.86 -18.63 14.00
C THR A 295 13.33 -17.56 14.95
N SER A 296 13.66 -16.28 14.76
CA SER A 296 13.24 -15.22 15.70
C SER A 296 12.97 -13.86 15.03
N VAL A 297 12.12 -13.06 15.67
CA VAL A 297 11.88 -11.65 15.35
C VAL A 297 12.09 -10.81 16.61
N PRO A 298 12.83 -9.69 16.58
CA PRO A 298 13.51 -9.09 15.42
C PRO A 298 14.94 -9.62 15.26
N GLY A 299 15.20 -10.47 14.26
CA GLY A 299 16.55 -10.76 13.79
C GLY A 299 17.09 -9.59 12.96
N GLN A 300 18.38 -9.26 13.11
CA GLN A 300 19.06 -8.25 12.28
C GLN A 300 19.27 -8.77 10.85
N ALA A 301 19.44 -7.84 9.91
CA ALA A 301 19.95 -8.21 8.58
C ALA A 301 21.30 -8.94 8.72
N PRO A 302 21.65 -9.85 7.79
CA PRO A 302 22.98 -10.44 7.78
C PRO A 302 24.06 -9.35 7.75
N SER A 303 25.14 -9.54 8.51
CA SER A 303 26.26 -8.58 8.59
C SER A 303 27.05 -8.46 7.28
N ALA A 304 26.96 -9.47 6.42
CA ALA A 304 27.55 -9.48 5.09
C ALA A 304 26.53 -10.05 4.10
N VAL A 305 25.84 -9.16 3.39
CA VAL A 305 25.04 -9.51 2.20
C VAL A 305 25.89 -9.19 0.98
N PRO A 306 26.14 -10.16 0.07
CA PRO A 306 26.81 -9.88 -1.20
C PRO A 306 26.08 -8.78 -1.97
N PRO A 307 26.80 -7.85 -2.64
CA PRO A 307 26.18 -6.82 -3.46
C PRO A 307 25.25 -7.44 -4.51
N VAL A 308 24.00 -7.01 -4.47
CA VAL A 308 22.94 -7.47 -5.37
C VAL A 308 23.09 -6.76 -6.71
N GLY A 309 23.02 -7.51 -7.81
CA GLY A 309 23.10 -6.93 -9.14
C GLY A 309 23.25 -7.96 -10.25
N ALA A 310 23.38 -7.46 -11.48
CA ALA A 310 23.55 -8.30 -12.64
C ALA A 310 24.96 -8.88 -12.64
N GLY A 311 25.09 -10.17 -12.90
CA GLY A 311 26.41 -10.83 -12.95
C GLY A 311 26.96 -11.28 -11.59
N MET A 312 26.14 -11.33 -10.54
CA MET A 312 26.51 -12.02 -9.29
C MET A 312 27.01 -13.44 -9.57
N SER A 313 28.03 -13.87 -8.81
CA SER A 313 28.50 -15.26 -8.87
C SER A 313 27.41 -16.22 -8.40
N SER A 314 27.44 -17.48 -8.83
CA SER A 314 26.48 -18.49 -8.35
C SER A 314 26.48 -18.61 -6.82
N ALA A 315 27.66 -18.52 -6.19
CA ALA A 315 27.81 -18.58 -4.74
C ALA A 315 27.15 -17.38 -4.03
N ASP A 316 27.28 -16.17 -4.60
CA ASP A 316 26.64 -14.97 -4.04
C ASP A 316 25.11 -15.03 -4.20
N VAL A 317 24.63 -15.51 -5.35
CA VAL A 317 23.19 -15.73 -5.58
C VAL A 317 22.63 -16.74 -4.58
N GLU A 318 23.32 -17.85 -4.33
CA GLU A 318 22.92 -18.85 -3.34
C GLU A 318 22.91 -18.28 -1.91
N THR A 319 23.92 -17.48 -1.57
CA THR A 319 24.00 -16.81 -0.26
C THR A 319 22.80 -15.87 -0.04
N CYS A 320 22.54 -14.97 -0.99
CA CYS A 320 21.39 -14.07 -0.92
C CYS A 320 20.06 -14.82 -0.95
N ALA A 321 19.94 -15.89 -1.74
CA ALA A 321 18.75 -16.72 -1.78
C ALA A 321 18.46 -17.37 -0.42
N SER A 322 19.48 -17.85 0.29
CA SER A 322 19.30 -18.39 1.64
C SER A 322 18.74 -17.34 2.59
N TYR A 323 19.28 -16.12 2.59
CA TYR A 323 18.81 -15.06 3.47
C TYR A 323 17.43 -14.52 3.10
N TYR A 324 17.09 -14.53 1.80
CA TYR A 324 15.77 -14.17 1.31
C TYR A 324 14.73 -15.21 1.76
N ASN A 325 15.03 -16.50 1.62
CA ASN A 325 14.14 -17.57 2.06
C ASN A 325 13.91 -17.56 3.57
N ASN A 326 14.93 -17.22 4.37
CA ASN A 326 14.76 -17.02 5.81
C ASN A 326 13.75 -15.90 6.11
N ALA A 327 13.81 -14.81 5.35
CA ALA A 327 12.87 -13.71 5.49
C ALA A 327 11.44 -14.11 5.06
N ASP A 328 11.28 -14.85 3.96
CA ASP A 328 10.00 -15.43 3.54
C ASP A 328 9.38 -16.30 4.65
N GLU A 329 10.18 -17.18 5.24
CA GLU A 329 9.74 -18.07 6.31
C GLU A 329 9.31 -17.27 7.56
N ILE A 330 10.03 -16.20 7.90
CA ILE A 330 9.65 -15.28 8.97
C ILE A 330 8.30 -14.60 8.67
N ILE A 331 8.08 -14.12 7.44
CA ILE A 331 6.79 -13.54 7.06
C ILE A 331 5.68 -14.59 7.24
N GLY A 332 5.85 -15.78 6.67
CA GLY A 332 4.85 -16.85 6.71
C GLY A 332 4.50 -17.35 8.11
N LYS A 333 5.49 -17.43 9.03
CA LYS A 333 5.26 -17.84 10.42
C LYS A 333 4.59 -16.78 11.27
N ASN A 334 4.85 -15.50 11.01
CA ASN A 334 4.55 -14.43 11.96
C ASN A 334 3.45 -13.47 11.48
N VAL A 335 3.24 -13.32 10.17
CA VAL A 335 2.20 -12.43 9.61
C VAL A 335 0.91 -13.21 9.42
N LYS A 336 -0.18 -12.70 10.01
CA LYS A 336 -1.52 -13.29 9.89
C LYS A 336 -2.33 -12.60 8.79
N TYR A 337 -2.29 -11.27 8.77
CA TYR A 337 -3.03 -10.45 7.81
C TYR A 337 -2.18 -9.28 7.35
N ILE A 338 -2.40 -8.88 6.10
CA ILE A 338 -1.84 -7.68 5.51
C ILE A 338 -3.00 -6.81 5.08
N ARG A 339 -2.96 -5.54 5.48
CA ARG A 339 -3.92 -4.51 5.07
C ARG A 339 -3.16 -3.42 4.33
N VAL A 340 -3.66 -3.10 3.16
CA VAL A 340 -3.11 -2.04 2.32
C VAL A 340 -4.11 -0.89 2.28
N ARG A 341 -3.60 0.34 2.39
CA ARG A 341 -4.41 1.55 2.25
C ARG A 341 -3.74 2.56 1.33
N PHE A 342 -4.55 3.08 0.42
CA PHE A 342 -4.22 4.22 -0.43
C PHE A 342 -4.79 5.49 0.18
N THR A 343 -3.99 6.53 0.27
CA THR A 343 -4.41 7.90 0.61
C THR A 343 -3.94 8.80 -0.51
N ALA A 344 -4.79 9.72 -0.96
CA ALA A 344 -4.44 10.63 -2.03
C ALA A 344 -4.59 12.09 -1.59
N LYS A 345 -3.69 12.93 -2.08
CA LYS A 345 -3.67 14.37 -1.85
C LYS A 345 -3.50 15.11 -3.17
N GLU A 346 -4.27 16.17 -3.35
CA GLU A 346 -4.02 17.14 -4.41
C GLU A 346 -2.78 17.96 -4.04
N THR A 347 -1.91 18.22 -5.01
CA THR A 347 -0.71 19.03 -4.80
C THR A 347 -1.12 20.50 -4.68
N ASP A 348 -0.55 21.19 -3.69
CA ASP A 348 -0.79 22.63 -3.51
C ASP A 348 -0.24 23.44 -4.70
N LYS A 349 -0.83 24.60 -4.95
CA LYS A 349 -0.48 25.52 -6.06
C LYS A 349 0.89 26.15 -5.91
#